data_AF-A0A6P2DJ00-F1
#
_entry.id   AF-A0A6P2DJ00-F1
#
_cell.length_a   1.000
_cell.length_b   1.000
_cell.length_c   1.000
_cell.angle_alpha   90.00
_cell.angle_beta   90.00
_cell.angle_gamma   90.00
#
_symmetry.space_group_name_H-M   'P 1'
#
loop_
_entity.id
_entity.type
_entity.pdbx_description
1 polymer ?
#
loop_
_entity_poly.entity_id
_entity_poly.type
_entity_poly.pdbx_seq_one_letter_code
_entity_poly.pdbx_strand_id
1 'polypeptide(L)'
;MNTFCGRALVCALVALVVPVGARAGLHYSGEQFAELPSRPSGFLTDHRALRAAGRERPDGLPSPLRDDYLAAATRLEKLAKTRALTADEVADLGAVYVRLGKNESALNALVPAVRKFPEHFRIAANLGTAFQLTGDLERAGVQLEEAVRLAPAKLKPFEQAHLKLVRLRLKEGKAANQPAMIDDLFGVKFVGASGSPEAGALADAERKKLPTDALTTIEQLALWLPADARLLWQFGEVCNALGDVRSAVAALDGCVTEFALGSPDLRKRRLVYRAAADELAKKPEHEQHRGTLKTKSSRPLIKAFDEALLPTIESDKTNALPWPVLAATSINAKGQPAFVKYLEQLDGKTVALTGFMQPVKDELAAREFLLLEYPVGCWFCEVPDPTGLLNVELKAGKTAEFRKGLIKVTGTLVLNRSDPEGYLFSLKDARIGEAD
;
A
#
# COMPACT_ATOMS: atom_id res chain seq x y z
N MET A 1 -17.44 50.69 50.16
CA MET A 1 -17.31 49.40 50.87
C MET A 1 -17.88 48.31 49.97
N ASN A 2 -17.03 47.36 49.58
CA ASN A 2 -17.27 45.95 49.21
C ASN A 2 -18.52 45.62 48.33
N THR A 3 -18.44 44.91 47.21
CA THR A 3 -17.56 43.79 46.88
C THR A 3 -17.66 43.48 45.37
N PHE A 4 -16.52 43.26 44.74
CA PHE A 4 -16.37 42.68 43.41
C PHE A 4 -16.95 41.26 43.37
N CYS A 5 -17.79 40.94 42.38
CA CYS A 5 -18.15 39.56 42.05
C CYS A 5 -17.93 39.34 40.55
N GLY A 6 -16.68 39.04 40.17
CA GLY A 6 -16.33 38.64 38.81
C GLY A 6 -16.83 37.22 38.53
N ARG A 7 -17.81 37.09 37.64
CA ARG A 7 -18.16 35.81 37.02
C ARG A 7 -17.16 35.55 35.90
N ALA A 8 -16.16 34.71 36.17
CA ALA A 8 -15.33 34.11 35.15
C ALA A 8 -16.21 33.12 34.35
N LEU A 9 -16.45 33.42 33.08
CA LEU A 9 -17.00 32.46 32.12
C LEU A 9 -15.91 31.43 31.83
N VAL A 10 -16.01 30.25 32.44
CA VAL A 10 -15.22 29.08 32.04
C VAL A 10 -15.88 28.54 30.76
N CYS A 11 -15.38 28.96 29.60
CA CYS A 11 -15.67 28.29 28.34
C CYS A 11 -15.03 26.90 28.40
N ALA A 12 -15.85 25.88 28.68
CA ALA A 12 -15.47 24.50 28.51
C ALA A 12 -15.21 24.25 27.01
N LEU A 13 -13.93 24.21 26.64
CA LEU A 13 -13.46 23.65 25.38
C LEU A 13 -13.80 22.16 25.39
N VAL A 14 -14.98 21.81 24.89
CA VAL A 14 -15.32 20.44 24.51
C VAL A 14 -14.46 20.11 23.30
N ALA A 15 -13.32 19.47 23.55
CA ALA A 15 -12.55 18.81 22.50
C ALA A 15 -13.44 17.72 21.90
N LEU A 16 -14.03 17.99 20.74
CA LEU A 16 -14.66 17.00 19.89
C LEU A 16 -13.57 16.03 19.42
N VAL A 17 -13.34 14.98 20.21
CA VAL A 17 -12.59 13.80 19.78
C VAL A 17 -13.45 13.12 18.72
N VAL A 18 -13.17 13.43 17.45
CA VAL A 18 -13.69 12.65 16.33
C VAL A 18 -13.19 11.22 16.52
N PRO A 19 -14.05 10.19 16.55
CA PRO A 19 -13.60 8.82 16.68
C PRO A 19 -12.79 8.46 15.44
N VAL A 20 -11.46 8.44 15.59
CA VAL A 20 -10.55 7.95 14.56
C VAL A 20 -10.85 6.47 14.38
N GLY A 21 -11.43 6.13 13.23
CA GLY A 21 -11.77 4.76 12.89
C GLY A 21 -10.59 3.82 13.10
N ALA A 22 -10.77 2.81 13.93
CA ALA A 22 -9.78 1.75 14.09
C ALA A 22 -9.53 1.05 12.74
N ARG A 23 -8.29 0.61 12.46
CA ARG A 23 -7.85 -0.07 11.21
C ARG A 23 -7.11 -1.38 11.54
N ALA A 24 -7.58 -2.55 11.08
CA ALA A 24 -7.25 -3.89 11.63
C ALA A 24 -5.75 -4.36 11.50
N GLY A 25 -5.43 -5.54 12.09
CA GLY A 25 -4.25 -6.47 12.10
C GLY A 25 -2.79 -5.99 12.03
N LEU A 26 -2.54 -4.75 11.64
CA LEU A 26 -1.39 -3.99 12.11
C LEU A 26 -1.86 -2.54 12.28
N HIS A 27 -2.09 -2.17 13.53
CA HIS A 27 -2.75 -0.94 13.94
C HIS A 27 -1.72 0.12 14.27
N TYR A 28 -1.42 0.97 13.30
CA TYR A 28 -0.71 2.22 13.53
C TYR A 28 -1.63 3.40 13.23
N SER A 29 -1.88 4.26 14.22
CA SER A 29 -2.79 5.41 14.09
C SER A 29 -2.35 6.43 13.02
N GLY A 30 -1.04 6.54 12.78
CA GLY A 30 -0.46 7.40 11.75
C GLY A 30 -0.49 6.81 10.34
N GLU A 31 -0.94 5.57 10.16
CA GLU A 31 -1.11 4.94 8.85
C GLU A 31 -2.57 4.92 8.45
N GLN A 32 -2.85 5.34 7.21
CA GLN A 32 -4.20 5.47 6.71
C GLN A 32 -4.44 4.60 5.47
N PHE A 33 -5.54 3.85 5.50
CA PHE A 33 -6.02 3.09 4.36
C PHE A 33 -7.29 3.70 3.78
N ALA A 34 -7.35 3.78 2.45
CA ALA A 34 -8.55 4.02 1.68
C ALA A 34 -9.50 2.82 1.78
N GLU A 35 -10.74 2.99 1.31
CA GLU A 35 -11.72 1.91 1.36
C GLU A 35 -11.35 0.78 0.39
N LEU A 36 -11.35 -0.45 0.90
CA LEU A 36 -11.09 -1.66 0.12
C LEU A 36 -12.38 -2.24 -0.48
N PRO A 37 -12.32 -2.94 -1.63
CA PRO A 37 -11.09 -3.27 -2.35
C PRO A 37 -10.55 -2.10 -3.19
N SER A 38 -9.24 -1.96 -3.21
CA SER A 38 -8.55 -1.00 -4.08
C SER A 38 -8.38 -1.56 -5.50
N ARG A 39 -7.83 -0.77 -6.43
CA ARG A 39 -7.42 -1.33 -7.73
C ARG A 39 -6.22 -2.25 -7.53
N PRO A 40 -6.23 -3.47 -8.09
CA PRO A 40 -5.13 -4.42 -7.93
C PRO A 40 -3.73 -3.86 -8.29
N SER A 41 -3.62 -3.04 -9.34
CA SER A 41 -2.35 -2.39 -9.72
C SER A 41 -1.87 -1.38 -8.66
N GLY A 42 -2.79 -0.59 -8.10
CA GLY A 42 -2.49 0.33 -7.00
C GLY A 42 -2.14 -0.41 -5.71
N PHE A 43 -2.86 -1.50 -5.41
CA PHE A 43 -2.53 -2.41 -4.31
C PHE A 43 -1.11 -2.96 -4.41
N LEU A 44 -0.72 -3.50 -5.57
CA LEU A 44 0.62 -4.09 -5.77
C LEU A 44 1.74 -3.06 -5.53
N THR A 45 1.50 -1.81 -5.94
CA THR A 45 2.42 -0.69 -5.73
C THR A 45 2.63 -0.43 -4.23
N ASP A 46 1.54 -0.27 -3.47
CA ASP A 46 1.60 0.02 -2.04
C ASP A 46 2.09 -1.17 -1.21
N HIS A 47 1.67 -2.38 -1.58
CA HIS A 47 2.16 -3.62 -0.99
C HIS A 47 3.68 -3.73 -1.11
N ARG A 48 4.25 -3.43 -2.29
CA ARG A 48 5.71 -3.38 -2.46
C ARG A 48 6.35 -2.28 -1.63
N ALA A 49 5.78 -1.08 -1.59
CA ALA A 49 6.32 0.03 -0.80
C ALA A 49 6.38 -0.34 0.68
N LEU A 50 5.33 -0.96 1.23
CA LEU A 50 5.30 -1.48 2.61
C LEU A 50 6.36 -2.54 2.86
N ARG A 51 6.52 -3.49 1.93
CA ARG A 51 7.56 -4.53 2.02
C ARG A 51 8.96 -3.93 2.00
N ALA A 52 9.19 -2.94 1.13
CA ALA A 52 10.46 -2.24 1.04
C ALA A 52 10.76 -1.41 2.31
N ALA A 53 9.73 -0.89 2.99
CA ALA A 53 9.89 -0.17 4.24
C ALA A 53 10.37 -1.05 5.41
N GLY A 54 10.06 -2.35 5.37
CA GLY A 54 10.44 -3.31 6.43
C GLY A 54 11.90 -3.75 6.44
N ARG A 55 12.73 -3.32 5.50
CA ARG A 55 14.16 -3.69 5.47
C ARG A 55 15.03 -2.50 5.08
N GLU A 56 16.28 -2.52 5.56
CA GLU A 56 17.31 -1.64 5.01
C GLU A 56 17.67 -2.14 3.61
N ARG A 57 17.76 -1.22 2.66
CA ARG A 57 18.07 -1.57 1.30
C ARG A 57 19.59 -1.61 1.12
N PRO A 58 20.16 -2.72 0.60
CA PRO A 58 21.61 -2.81 0.36
C PRO A 58 22.12 -1.78 -0.64
N ASP A 59 21.26 -1.33 -1.54
CA ASP A 59 21.58 -0.33 -2.58
C ASP A 59 21.61 1.11 -2.04
N GLY A 60 21.29 1.32 -0.75
CA GLY A 60 21.25 2.64 -0.13
C GLY A 60 20.18 3.57 -0.69
N LEU A 61 19.28 3.07 -1.56
CA LEU A 61 18.24 3.90 -2.12
C LEU A 61 17.20 4.24 -1.04
N PRO A 62 16.71 5.49 -1.01
CA PRO A 62 15.76 5.92 0.00
C PRO A 62 14.43 5.20 -0.15
N SER A 63 13.73 5.07 0.97
CA SER A 63 12.37 4.55 1.04
C SER A 63 11.55 5.54 1.87
N PRO A 64 10.84 6.49 1.22
CA PRO A 64 10.13 7.54 1.94
C PRO A 64 9.21 7.00 3.05
N LEU A 65 8.56 5.87 2.78
CA LEU A 65 7.69 5.22 3.77
C LEU A 65 8.47 4.66 4.96
N ARG A 66 9.70 4.15 4.76
CA ARG A 66 10.59 3.74 5.85
C ARG A 66 11.00 4.95 6.69
N ASP A 67 11.34 6.06 6.04
CA ASP A 67 11.78 7.28 6.70
C ASP A 67 10.67 7.84 7.61
N ASP A 68 9.41 7.82 7.12
CA ASP A 68 8.23 8.18 7.91
C ASP A 68 8.08 7.29 9.17
N TYR A 69 8.25 5.97 9.03
CA TYR A 69 8.21 5.05 10.17
C TYR A 69 9.39 5.24 11.13
N LEU A 70 10.60 5.51 10.64
CA LEU A 70 11.77 5.81 11.48
C LEU A 70 11.56 7.10 12.27
N ALA A 71 10.99 8.13 11.64
CA ALA A 71 10.64 9.39 12.30
C ALA A 71 9.57 9.16 13.39
N ALA A 72 8.54 8.36 13.10
CA ALA A 72 7.50 8.00 14.06
C ALA A 72 8.06 7.23 15.27
N ALA A 73 8.90 6.21 15.04
CA ALA A 73 9.58 5.46 16.09
C ALA A 73 10.42 6.38 16.98
N THR A 74 11.26 7.21 16.37
CA THR A 74 12.13 8.16 17.07
C THR A 74 11.32 9.11 17.96
N ARG A 75 10.19 9.60 17.46
CA ARG A 75 9.29 10.48 18.23
C ARG A 75 8.73 9.76 19.45
N LEU A 76 8.19 8.56 19.28
CA LEU A 76 7.60 7.76 20.36
C LEU A 76 8.65 7.31 21.40
N GLU A 77 9.86 6.96 20.95
CA GLU A 77 10.99 6.64 21.83
C GLU A 77 11.42 7.84 22.67
N LYS A 78 11.48 9.05 22.08
CA LYS A 78 11.76 10.28 22.82
C LYS A 78 10.68 10.56 23.88
N LEU A 79 9.41 10.37 23.53
CA LEU A 79 8.31 10.51 24.49
C LEU A 79 8.40 9.50 25.64
N ALA A 80 8.77 8.25 25.34
CA ALA A 80 8.94 7.21 26.35
C ALA A 80 10.05 7.53 27.37
N LYS A 81 11.05 8.33 26.97
CA LYS A 81 12.13 8.80 27.87
C LYS A 81 11.67 9.92 28.81
N THR A 82 10.64 10.69 28.43
CA THR A 82 10.18 11.84 29.22
C THR A 82 8.95 11.52 30.06
N ARG A 83 8.13 10.55 29.65
CA ARG A 83 6.96 10.07 30.40
C ARG A 83 6.57 8.65 30.03
N ALA A 84 5.70 8.05 30.85
CA ALA A 84 5.01 6.84 30.45
C ALA A 84 4.17 7.09 29.18
N LEU A 85 4.27 6.16 28.23
CA LEU A 85 3.41 6.14 27.05
C LEU A 85 1.99 5.72 27.42
N THR A 86 1.01 6.28 26.72
CA THR A 86 -0.39 5.83 26.74
C THR A 86 -0.54 4.48 26.03
N ALA A 87 -1.68 3.81 26.20
CA ALA A 87 -1.92 2.51 25.56
C ALA A 87 -1.86 2.60 24.01
N ASP A 88 -2.45 3.66 23.44
CA ASP A 88 -2.39 3.92 21.99
C ASP A 88 -0.96 4.19 21.52
N GLU A 89 -0.17 4.98 22.25
CA GLU A 89 1.22 5.26 21.87
C GLU A 89 2.13 4.03 21.94
N VAL A 90 1.89 3.12 22.90
CA VAL A 90 2.60 1.84 22.94
C VAL A 90 2.16 0.93 21.80
N ALA A 91 0.86 0.90 21.48
CA ALA A 91 0.34 0.17 20.33
C ALA A 91 0.98 0.65 19.03
N ASP A 92 1.05 1.97 18.84
CA ASP A 92 1.67 2.62 17.69
C ASP A 92 3.17 2.33 17.62
N LEU A 93 3.90 2.41 18.74
CA LEU A 93 5.33 2.10 18.77
C LEU A 93 5.58 0.65 18.34
N GLY A 94 4.79 -0.29 18.87
CA GLY A 94 4.84 -1.69 18.48
C GLY A 94 4.55 -1.91 17.00
N ALA A 95 3.50 -1.26 16.46
CA ALA A 95 3.15 -1.36 15.04
C ALA A 95 4.23 -0.81 14.12
N VAL A 96 4.80 0.35 14.48
CA VAL A 96 5.89 0.98 13.72
C VAL A 96 7.13 0.09 13.73
N TYR A 97 7.47 -0.55 14.85
CA TYR A 97 8.55 -1.53 14.87
C TYR A 97 8.30 -2.73 13.97
N VAL A 98 7.08 -3.26 13.93
CA VAL A 98 6.70 -4.31 12.96
C VAL A 98 6.85 -3.81 11.53
N ARG A 99 6.36 -2.61 11.19
CA ARG A 99 6.53 -1.99 9.85
C ARG A 99 7.99 -1.83 9.45
N LEU A 100 8.87 -1.58 10.41
CA LEU A 100 10.33 -1.46 10.20
C LEU A 100 11.08 -2.80 10.15
N GLY A 101 10.38 -3.93 10.33
CA GLY A 101 10.96 -5.27 10.43
C GLY A 101 11.65 -5.56 11.77
N LYS A 102 11.51 -4.66 12.77
CA LYS A 102 12.12 -4.77 14.10
C LYS A 102 11.21 -5.57 15.06
N ASN A 103 10.87 -6.80 14.70
CA ASN A 103 9.86 -7.60 15.40
C ASN A 103 10.19 -7.83 16.89
N GLU A 104 11.46 -8.08 17.23
CA GLU A 104 11.89 -8.21 18.64
C GLU A 104 11.70 -6.92 19.44
N SER A 105 11.93 -5.76 18.82
CA SER A 105 11.66 -4.46 19.46
C SER A 105 10.15 -4.26 19.67
N ALA A 106 9.32 -4.71 18.73
CA ALA A 106 7.87 -4.71 18.89
C ALA A 106 7.43 -5.60 20.07
N LEU A 107 7.97 -6.81 20.20
CA LEU A 107 7.68 -7.71 21.33
C LEU A 107 8.10 -7.08 22.67
N ASN A 108 9.29 -6.49 22.73
CA ASN A 108 9.78 -5.81 23.94
C ASN A 108 8.87 -4.66 24.39
N ALA A 109 8.25 -3.94 23.46
CA ALA A 109 7.28 -2.90 23.77
C ALA A 109 5.89 -3.45 24.16
N LEU A 110 5.40 -4.46 23.43
CA LEU A 110 4.01 -4.91 23.49
C LEU A 110 3.73 -5.97 24.59
N VAL A 111 4.68 -6.87 24.89
CA VAL A 111 4.53 -7.91 25.92
C VAL A 111 4.26 -7.35 27.33
N PRO A 112 4.99 -6.34 27.82
CA PRO A 112 4.61 -5.72 29.10
C PRO A 112 3.31 -4.91 28.98
N ALA A 113 3.02 -4.36 27.81
CA ALA A 113 1.86 -3.51 27.58
C ALA A 113 0.53 -4.27 27.64
N VAL A 114 0.46 -5.49 27.11
CA VAL A 114 -0.77 -6.30 27.16
C VAL A 114 -1.18 -6.63 28.59
N ARG A 115 -0.23 -6.75 29.53
CA ARG A 115 -0.52 -6.95 30.96
C ARG A 115 -1.07 -5.68 31.61
N LYS A 116 -0.56 -4.52 31.20
CA LYS A 116 -0.98 -3.21 31.73
C LYS A 116 -2.31 -2.73 31.15
N PHE A 117 -2.60 -3.13 29.91
CA PHE A 117 -3.78 -2.70 29.14
C PHE A 117 -4.47 -3.93 28.50
N PRO A 118 -5.04 -4.84 29.31
CA PRO A 118 -5.54 -6.14 28.84
C PRO A 118 -6.75 -6.06 27.88
N GLU A 119 -7.50 -4.96 27.91
CA GLU A 119 -8.65 -4.75 27.02
C GLU A 119 -8.33 -3.83 25.84
N HIS A 120 -7.05 -3.52 25.60
CA HIS A 120 -6.65 -2.65 24.52
C HIS A 120 -6.48 -3.42 23.21
N PHE A 121 -7.53 -3.35 22.38
CA PHE A 121 -7.61 -4.03 21.08
C PHE A 121 -6.35 -3.94 20.22
N ARG A 122 -5.81 -2.73 19.97
CA ARG A 122 -4.63 -2.55 19.10
C ARG A 122 -3.38 -3.21 19.66
N ILE A 123 -3.23 -3.29 20.99
CA ILE A 123 -2.08 -3.95 21.62
C ILE A 123 -2.19 -5.46 21.39
N ALA A 124 -3.37 -6.06 21.62
CA ALA A 124 -3.59 -7.48 21.37
C ALA A 124 -3.35 -7.85 19.90
N ALA A 125 -3.91 -7.08 18.97
CA ALA A 125 -3.73 -7.30 17.53
C ALA A 125 -2.25 -7.18 17.11
N ASN A 126 -1.59 -6.07 17.45
CA ASN A 126 -0.18 -5.85 17.09
C ASN A 126 0.77 -6.87 17.72
N LEU A 127 0.47 -7.32 18.94
CA LEU A 127 1.25 -8.36 19.62
C LEU A 127 1.07 -9.72 18.95
N GLY A 128 -0.15 -10.07 18.55
CA GLY A 128 -0.43 -11.26 17.76
C GLY A 128 0.35 -11.28 16.44
N THR A 129 0.37 -10.15 15.75
CA THR A 129 1.16 -9.96 14.51
C THR A 129 2.66 -10.08 14.78
N ALA A 130 3.18 -9.46 15.84
CA ALA A 130 4.59 -9.55 16.20
C ALA A 130 5.00 -11.00 16.50
N PHE A 131 4.20 -11.75 17.27
CA PHE A 131 4.46 -13.17 17.53
C PHE A 131 4.42 -14.02 16.26
N GLN A 132 3.47 -13.76 15.35
CA GLN A 132 3.43 -14.45 14.07
C GLN A 132 4.72 -14.24 13.27
N LEU A 133 5.19 -13.00 13.21
CA LEU A 133 6.38 -12.63 12.44
C LEU A 133 7.69 -13.15 13.06
N THR A 134 7.70 -13.46 14.35
CA THR A 134 8.81 -14.19 15.01
C THR A 134 8.64 -15.71 14.96
N GLY A 135 7.58 -16.22 14.32
CA GLY A 135 7.32 -17.64 14.14
C GLY A 135 6.61 -18.32 15.32
N ASP A 136 6.21 -17.57 16.35
CA ASP A 136 5.48 -18.11 17.50
C ASP A 136 3.97 -18.11 17.23
N LEU A 137 3.54 -19.07 16.39
CA LEU A 137 2.15 -19.14 15.95
C LEU A 137 1.18 -19.51 17.08
N GLU A 138 1.65 -20.18 18.14
CA GLU A 138 0.82 -20.50 19.31
C GLU A 138 0.45 -19.23 20.09
N ARG A 139 1.45 -18.42 20.47
CA ARG A 139 1.19 -17.15 21.17
C ARG A 139 0.50 -16.15 20.26
N ALA A 140 0.81 -16.15 18.96
CA ALA A 140 0.08 -15.34 17.99
C ALA A 140 -1.42 -15.68 17.98
N GLY A 141 -1.77 -16.96 17.95
CA GLY A 141 -3.16 -17.42 17.97
C GLY A 141 -3.92 -16.91 19.21
N VAL A 142 -3.33 -17.03 20.39
CA VAL A 142 -3.93 -16.55 21.65
C VAL A 142 -4.18 -15.04 21.61
N GLN A 143 -3.21 -14.24 21.15
CA GLN A 143 -3.37 -12.79 21.12
C GLN A 143 -4.35 -12.33 20.02
N LEU A 144 -4.41 -13.05 18.90
CA LEU A 144 -5.39 -12.80 17.85
C LEU A 144 -6.81 -13.21 18.26
N GLU A 145 -6.98 -14.21 19.13
CA GLU A 145 -8.28 -14.52 19.75
C GLU A 145 -8.79 -13.33 20.60
N GLU A 146 -7.91 -12.74 21.41
CA GLU A 146 -8.24 -11.53 22.16
C GLU A 146 -8.49 -10.32 21.24
N ALA A 147 -7.69 -10.17 20.17
CA ALA A 147 -7.92 -9.14 19.17
C ALA A 147 -9.32 -9.26 18.55
N VAL A 148 -9.75 -10.47 18.15
CA VAL A 148 -11.09 -10.74 17.62
C VAL A 148 -12.19 -10.45 18.64
N ARG A 149 -11.95 -10.74 19.92
CA ARG A 149 -12.90 -10.45 21.01
C ARG A 149 -13.11 -8.96 21.19
N LEU A 150 -12.01 -8.19 21.17
CA LEU A 150 -11.99 -6.74 21.39
C LEU A 150 -12.26 -5.92 20.12
N ALA A 151 -12.24 -6.56 18.95
CA ALA A 151 -12.32 -5.88 17.66
C ALA A 151 -13.62 -5.07 17.50
N PRO A 152 -13.52 -3.81 17.03
CA PRO A 152 -14.66 -3.07 16.51
C PRO A 152 -15.36 -3.85 15.39
N ALA A 153 -16.69 -3.70 15.28
CA ALA A 153 -17.50 -4.51 14.37
C ALA A 153 -17.01 -4.50 12.90
N LYS A 154 -16.57 -3.34 12.39
CA LYS A 154 -16.04 -3.19 11.02
C LYS A 154 -14.73 -3.96 10.78
N LEU A 155 -13.99 -4.22 11.85
CA LEU A 155 -12.65 -4.82 11.81
C LEU A 155 -12.64 -6.31 12.12
N LYS A 156 -13.63 -6.76 12.88
CA LYS A 156 -13.75 -8.13 13.35
C LYS A 156 -13.62 -9.19 12.24
N PRO A 157 -14.20 -9.03 11.04
CA PRO A 157 -14.02 -10.02 9.97
C PRO A 157 -12.57 -10.18 9.52
N PHE A 158 -11.80 -9.09 9.47
CA PHE A 158 -10.41 -9.16 9.06
C PHE A 158 -9.52 -9.75 10.15
N GLU A 159 -9.78 -9.43 11.43
CA GLU A 159 -9.09 -10.08 12.57
C GLU A 159 -9.41 -11.58 12.62
N GLN A 160 -10.65 -11.99 12.28
CA GLN A 160 -11.03 -13.40 12.16
C GLN A 160 -10.29 -14.09 11.02
N ALA A 161 -10.12 -13.41 9.87
CA ALA A 161 -9.35 -13.93 8.74
C ALA A 161 -7.87 -14.09 9.11
N HIS A 162 -7.31 -13.14 9.88
CA HIS A 162 -5.93 -13.20 10.38
C HIS A 162 -5.74 -14.34 11.39
N LEU A 163 -6.65 -14.49 12.35
CA LEU A 163 -6.64 -15.63 13.27
C LEU A 163 -6.76 -16.97 12.53
N LYS A 164 -7.62 -17.04 11.50
CA LYS A 164 -7.75 -18.23 10.64
C LYS A 164 -6.43 -18.54 9.93
N LEU A 165 -5.77 -17.52 9.36
CA LEU A 165 -4.46 -17.66 8.72
C LEU A 165 -3.42 -18.28 9.68
N VAL A 166 -3.30 -17.73 10.89
CA VAL A 166 -2.34 -18.23 11.89
C VAL A 166 -2.66 -19.67 12.29
N ARG A 167 -3.94 -20.00 12.52
CA ARG A 167 -4.35 -21.38 12.86
C ARG A 167 -4.09 -22.39 11.75
N LEU A 168 -4.32 -22.00 10.48
CA LEU A 168 -4.01 -22.85 9.32
C LEU A 168 -2.52 -23.19 9.28
N ARG A 169 -1.66 -22.18 9.46
CA ARG A 169 -0.21 -22.34 9.39
C ARG A 169 0.36 -23.04 10.62
N LEU A 170 -0.22 -22.82 11.81
CA LEU A 170 0.11 -23.58 13.01
C LEU A 170 -0.17 -25.07 12.81
N LYS A 171 -1.34 -25.40 12.24
CA LYS A 171 -1.71 -26.78 11.92
C LYS A 171 -0.80 -27.42 10.85
N GLU A 172 -0.38 -26.63 9.87
CA GLU A 172 0.56 -27.06 8.82
C GLU A 172 2.01 -27.26 9.36
N GLY A 173 2.35 -26.60 10.46
CA GLY A 173 3.64 -26.74 11.14
C GLY A 173 4.82 -26.30 10.26
N LYS A 174 5.91 -27.06 10.26
CA LYS A 174 7.14 -26.70 9.51
C LYS A 174 6.93 -26.57 8.01
N ALA A 175 5.92 -27.24 7.43
CA ALA A 175 5.61 -27.14 6.01
C ALA A 175 5.14 -25.73 5.61
N ALA A 176 4.62 -24.93 6.55
CA ALA A 176 4.21 -23.55 6.30
C ALA A 176 5.37 -22.65 5.86
N ASN A 177 6.63 -22.99 6.18
CA ASN A 177 7.81 -22.23 5.79
C ASN A 177 8.17 -22.39 4.30
N GLN A 178 7.70 -23.47 3.67
CA GLN A 178 7.93 -23.75 2.25
C GLN A 178 6.59 -24.19 1.62
N PRO A 179 5.64 -23.25 1.45
CA PRO A 179 4.28 -23.60 1.11
C PRO A 179 4.19 -24.16 -0.31
N ALA A 180 3.63 -25.37 -0.44
CA ALA A 180 3.35 -25.98 -1.74
C ALA A 180 2.12 -25.36 -2.42
N MET A 181 1.17 -24.85 -1.63
CA MET A 181 -0.15 -24.34 -2.04
C MET A 181 -0.47 -23.05 -1.28
N ILE A 182 -1.48 -22.27 -1.70
CA ILE A 182 -2.04 -21.15 -0.92
C ILE A 182 -2.78 -21.60 0.36
N ASP A 183 -3.07 -20.65 1.26
CA ASP A 183 -3.83 -20.89 2.49
C ASP A 183 -5.34 -21.14 2.17
N ASP A 184 -6.01 -22.02 2.93
CA ASP A 184 -7.46 -22.26 2.77
C ASP A 184 -8.34 -21.23 3.51
N LEU A 185 -8.16 -19.96 3.16
CA LEU A 185 -8.90 -18.84 3.78
C LEU A 185 -10.39 -18.85 3.41
N PHE A 186 -10.74 -19.34 2.22
CA PHE A 186 -12.10 -19.20 1.67
C PHE A 186 -12.84 -20.54 1.44
N GLY A 187 -12.21 -21.70 1.66
CA GLY A 187 -12.82 -22.98 1.31
C GLY A 187 -12.92 -23.22 -0.20
N VAL A 188 -12.10 -22.50 -0.99
CA VAL A 188 -12.17 -22.41 -2.45
C VAL A 188 -10.97 -23.10 -3.07
N LYS A 189 -11.23 -23.98 -4.04
CA LYS A 189 -10.20 -24.47 -4.97
C LYS A 189 -10.16 -23.54 -6.18
N PHE A 190 -9.05 -22.84 -6.37
CA PHE A 190 -8.87 -21.92 -7.49
C PHE A 190 -8.53 -22.70 -8.78
N VAL A 191 -9.54 -23.35 -9.34
CA VAL A 191 -9.45 -24.15 -10.56
C VAL A 191 -10.67 -23.87 -11.45
N GLY A 192 -10.50 -24.04 -12.76
CA GLY A 192 -11.60 -23.93 -13.71
C GLY A 192 -12.41 -25.22 -13.84
N ALA A 193 -13.27 -25.29 -14.86
CA ALA A 193 -14.19 -26.40 -15.05
C ALA A 193 -13.47 -27.74 -15.27
N SER A 194 -12.25 -27.72 -15.81
CA SER A 194 -11.41 -28.91 -15.97
C SER A 194 -10.84 -29.47 -14.66
N GLY A 195 -11.03 -28.77 -13.52
CA GLY A 195 -10.38 -29.11 -12.26
C GLY A 195 -8.89 -28.75 -12.22
N SER A 196 -8.37 -28.06 -13.23
CA SER A 196 -7.01 -27.53 -13.31
C SER A 196 -6.99 -26.00 -13.28
N PRO A 197 -5.83 -25.35 -13.04
CA PRO A 197 -5.73 -23.90 -13.15
C PRO A 197 -6.09 -23.41 -14.56
N GLU A 198 -7.03 -22.47 -14.63
CA GLU A 198 -7.48 -21.83 -15.87
C GLU A 198 -7.43 -20.30 -15.72
N ALA A 199 -6.96 -19.61 -16.75
CA ALA A 199 -6.84 -18.16 -16.72
C ALA A 199 -8.21 -17.48 -16.81
N GLY A 200 -8.46 -16.52 -15.92
CA GLY A 200 -9.70 -15.72 -15.89
C GLY A 200 -10.95 -16.50 -15.49
N ALA A 201 -10.80 -17.74 -15.04
CA ALA A 201 -11.90 -18.65 -14.78
C ALA A 201 -11.84 -19.26 -13.38
N LEU A 202 -13.02 -19.56 -12.86
CA LEU A 202 -13.24 -20.32 -11.63
C LEU A 202 -14.47 -21.20 -11.86
N ALA A 203 -14.36 -22.48 -11.54
CA ALA A 203 -15.45 -23.44 -11.66
C ALA A 203 -16.69 -22.96 -10.88
N ASP A 204 -17.89 -23.18 -11.43
CA ASP A 204 -19.13 -22.66 -10.84
C ASP A 204 -19.37 -23.13 -9.39
N ALA A 205 -18.99 -24.37 -9.07
CA ALA A 205 -19.08 -24.91 -7.72
C ALA A 205 -18.15 -24.17 -6.74
N GLU A 206 -16.99 -23.73 -7.19
CA GLU A 206 -16.00 -23.00 -6.37
C GLU A 206 -16.35 -21.50 -6.32
N ARG A 207 -16.90 -20.94 -7.40
CA ARG A 207 -17.39 -19.56 -7.46
C ARG A 207 -18.48 -19.28 -6.43
N LYS A 208 -19.36 -20.25 -6.17
CA LYS A 208 -20.40 -20.14 -5.12
C LYS A 208 -19.84 -20.10 -3.70
N LYS A 209 -18.63 -20.61 -3.47
CA LYS A 209 -17.98 -20.60 -2.16
C LYS A 209 -17.18 -19.33 -1.92
N LEU A 210 -16.68 -18.70 -2.98
CA LEU A 210 -15.84 -17.51 -2.89
C LEU A 210 -16.66 -16.35 -2.28
N PRO A 211 -16.28 -15.83 -1.10
CA PRO A 211 -16.97 -14.70 -0.49
C PRO A 211 -16.91 -13.45 -1.38
N THR A 212 -17.96 -12.64 -1.37
CA THR A 212 -18.01 -11.40 -2.17
C THR A 212 -16.96 -10.37 -1.75
N ASP A 213 -16.49 -10.45 -0.51
CA ASP A 213 -15.45 -9.62 0.09
C ASP A 213 -14.07 -10.31 0.09
N ALA A 214 -13.88 -11.39 -0.68
CA ALA A 214 -12.61 -12.13 -0.73
C ALA A 214 -11.43 -11.23 -1.14
N LEU A 215 -11.62 -10.35 -2.14
CA LEU A 215 -10.57 -9.41 -2.55
C LEU A 215 -10.24 -8.41 -1.43
N THR A 216 -11.26 -7.83 -0.80
CA THR A 216 -11.08 -6.92 0.34
C THR A 216 -10.32 -7.59 1.48
N THR A 217 -10.69 -8.83 1.82
CA THR A 217 -10.05 -9.59 2.89
C THR A 217 -8.58 -9.88 2.57
N ILE A 218 -8.28 -10.36 1.36
CA ILE A 218 -6.90 -10.70 1.01
C ILE A 218 -6.00 -9.47 0.85
N GLU A 219 -6.52 -8.37 0.28
CA GLU A 219 -5.79 -7.10 0.24
C GLU A 219 -5.49 -6.63 1.66
N GLN A 220 -6.46 -6.68 2.57
CA GLN A 220 -6.27 -6.24 3.94
C GLN A 220 -5.18 -7.03 4.68
N LEU A 221 -5.20 -8.37 4.58
CA LEU A 221 -4.19 -9.23 5.21
C LEU A 221 -2.79 -8.99 4.62
N ALA A 222 -2.70 -8.87 3.30
CA ALA A 222 -1.43 -8.64 2.61
C ALA A 222 -0.87 -7.23 2.89
N LEU A 223 -1.70 -6.23 3.17
CA LEU A 223 -1.23 -4.91 3.64
C LEU A 223 -0.67 -4.96 5.07
N TRP A 224 -1.16 -5.86 5.94
CA TRP A 224 -0.57 -6.05 7.27
C TRP A 224 0.70 -6.87 7.24
N LEU A 225 0.75 -7.84 6.33
CA LEU A 225 1.83 -8.80 6.20
C LEU A 225 2.46 -8.67 4.79
N PRO A 226 3.05 -7.51 4.44
CA PRO A 226 3.52 -7.25 3.08
C PRO A 226 4.74 -8.10 2.68
N ALA A 227 5.37 -8.76 3.65
CA ALA A 227 6.46 -9.72 3.43
C ALA A 227 5.97 -11.16 3.27
N ASP A 228 4.65 -11.40 3.22
CA ASP A 228 4.06 -12.72 3.09
C ASP A 228 3.76 -13.08 1.64
N ALA A 229 4.66 -13.85 1.04
CA ALA A 229 4.55 -14.28 -0.35
C ALA A 229 3.29 -15.12 -0.64
N ARG A 230 2.80 -15.88 0.35
CA ARG A 230 1.67 -16.79 0.18
C ARG A 230 0.35 -16.02 0.14
N LEU A 231 0.24 -14.93 0.90
CA LEU A 231 -0.88 -14.00 0.79
C LEU A 231 -0.88 -13.25 -0.56
N LEU A 232 0.29 -12.84 -1.06
CA LEU A 232 0.38 -12.24 -2.40
C LEU A 232 -0.02 -13.24 -3.50
N TRP A 233 0.38 -14.52 -3.37
CA TRP A 233 -0.06 -15.57 -4.27
C TRP A 233 -1.59 -15.71 -4.22
N GLN A 234 -2.17 -15.82 -3.04
CA GLN A 234 -3.63 -15.93 -2.90
C GLN A 234 -4.38 -14.71 -3.43
N PHE A 235 -3.83 -13.50 -3.30
CA PHE A 235 -4.35 -12.30 -3.97
C PHE A 235 -4.40 -12.48 -5.49
N GLY A 236 -3.33 -13.01 -6.09
CA GLY A 236 -3.29 -13.31 -7.52
C GLY A 236 -4.35 -14.31 -7.96
N GLU A 237 -4.60 -15.36 -7.16
CA GLU A 237 -5.65 -16.34 -7.43
C GLU A 237 -7.06 -15.72 -7.35
N VAL A 238 -7.30 -14.83 -6.39
CA VAL A 238 -8.57 -14.08 -6.28
C VAL A 238 -8.75 -13.15 -7.48
N CYS A 239 -7.72 -12.41 -7.89
CA CYS A 239 -7.76 -11.59 -9.11
C CYS A 239 -8.10 -12.43 -10.34
N ASN A 240 -7.46 -13.59 -10.50
CA ASN A 240 -7.74 -14.50 -11.62
C ASN A 240 -9.20 -15.00 -11.61
N ALA A 241 -9.72 -15.40 -10.45
CA ALA A 241 -11.10 -15.87 -10.31
C ALA A 241 -12.16 -14.79 -10.63
N LEU A 242 -11.79 -13.52 -10.45
CA LEU A 242 -12.59 -12.34 -10.78
C LEU A 242 -12.40 -11.85 -12.23
N GLY A 243 -11.58 -12.55 -13.01
CA GLY A 243 -11.31 -12.28 -14.42
C GLY A 243 -10.17 -11.30 -14.68
N ASP A 244 -9.49 -10.79 -13.65
CA ASP A 244 -8.34 -9.91 -13.79
C ASP A 244 -7.03 -10.70 -13.89
N VAL A 245 -6.82 -11.28 -15.07
CA VAL A 245 -5.64 -12.12 -15.38
C VAL A 245 -4.34 -11.31 -15.36
N ARG A 246 -4.39 -10.02 -15.71
CA ARG A 246 -3.21 -9.14 -15.76
C ARG A 246 -2.66 -8.89 -14.36
N SER A 247 -3.54 -8.54 -13.41
CA SER A 247 -3.14 -8.36 -12.02
C SER A 247 -2.76 -9.68 -11.34
N ALA A 248 -3.43 -10.78 -11.72
CA ALA A 248 -3.06 -12.11 -11.25
C ALA A 248 -1.61 -12.48 -11.63
N VAL A 249 -1.24 -12.34 -12.90
CA VAL A 249 0.13 -12.67 -13.32
C VAL A 249 1.16 -11.73 -12.69
N ALA A 250 0.86 -10.43 -12.52
CA ALA A 250 1.74 -9.49 -11.84
C ALA A 250 2.04 -9.91 -10.39
N ALA A 251 1.01 -10.35 -9.66
CA ALA A 251 1.17 -10.87 -8.30
C ALA A 251 2.03 -12.16 -8.27
N LEU A 252 1.76 -13.11 -9.17
CA LEU A 252 2.49 -14.38 -9.25
C LEU A 252 3.94 -14.18 -9.74
N ASP A 253 4.19 -13.20 -10.61
CA ASP A 253 5.53 -12.74 -10.99
C ASP A 253 6.29 -12.29 -9.74
N GLY A 254 5.72 -11.38 -8.94
CA GLY A 254 6.32 -10.92 -7.69
C GLY A 254 6.58 -12.04 -6.67
N CYS A 255 5.72 -13.07 -6.62
CA CYS A 255 5.96 -14.25 -5.79
C CYS A 255 7.24 -15.00 -6.19
N VAL A 256 7.50 -15.14 -7.49
CA VAL A 256 8.67 -15.87 -7.99
C VAL A 256 9.93 -15.00 -7.97
N THR A 257 9.84 -13.74 -8.38
CA THR A 257 11.00 -12.88 -8.61
C THR A 257 11.43 -12.11 -7.36
N GLU A 258 10.50 -11.58 -6.58
CA GLU A 258 10.80 -10.74 -5.42
C GLU A 258 10.84 -11.54 -4.10
N PHE A 259 10.07 -12.62 -4.02
CA PHE A 259 10.00 -13.50 -2.85
C PHE A 259 10.76 -14.83 -3.02
N ALA A 260 11.25 -15.13 -4.22
CA ALA A 260 11.92 -16.40 -4.53
C ALA A 260 11.07 -17.65 -4.18
N LEU A 261 9.74 -17.55 -4.25
CA LEU A 261 8.86 -18.66 -3.86
C LEU A 261 8.96 -19.80 -4.88
N GLY A 262 9.44 -20.96 -4.42
CA GLY A 262 9.83 -22.09 -5.24
C GLY A 262 8.73 -23.11 -5.57
N SER A 263 7.45 -22.85 -5.25
CA SER A 263 6.38 -23.84 -5.45
C SER A 263 6.21 -24.22 -6.93
N PRO A 264 6.22 -25.52 -7.28
CA PRO A 264 5.92 -25.98 -8.63
C PRO A 264 4.50 -25.62 -9.10
N ASP A 265 3.52 -25.65 -8.18
CA ASP A 265 2.13 -25.29 -8.49
C ASP A 265 2.01 -23.80 -8.84
N LEU A 266 2.64 -22.93 -8.05
CA LEU A 266 2.75 -21.49 -8.34
C LEU A 266 3.32 -21.24 -9.74
N ARG A 267 4.44 -21.90 -10.07
CA ARG A 267 5.11 -21.72 -11.37
C ARG A 267 4.23 -22.18 -12.52
N LYS A 268 3.52 -23.30 -12.36
CA LYS A 268 2.57 -23.80 -13.37
C LYS A 268 1.44 -22.80 -13.60
N ARG A 269 0.81 -22.29 -12.54
CA ARG A 269 -0.25 -21.28 -12.61
C ARG A 269 0.22 -19.99 -13.27
N ARG A 270 1.39 -19.51 -12.86
CA ARG A 270 2.04 -18.32 -13.45
C ARG A 270 2.20 -18.45 -14.96
N LEU A 271 2.63 -19.60 -15.48
CA LEU A 271 2.78 -19.83 -16.92
C LEU A 271 1.43 -19.77 -17.65
N VAL A 272 0.39 -20.41 -17.09
CA VAL A 272 -0.98 -20.39 -17.66
C VAL A 272 -1.51 -18.96 -17.72
N TYR A 273 -1.37 -18.20 -16.63
CA TYR A 273 -1.88 -16.83 -16.55
C TYR A 273 -1.08 -15.85 -17.43
N ARG A 274 0.24 -16.02 -17.50
CA ARG A 274 1.12 -15.22 -18.36
C ARG A 274 0.76 -15.38 -19.83
N ALA A 275 0.60 -16.62 -20.31
CA ALA A 275 0.21 -16.89 -21.69
C ALA A 275 -1.11 -16.19 -22.05
N ALA A 276 -2.11 -16.26 -21.16
CA ALA A 276 -3.38 -15.57 -21.36
C ALA A 276 -3.26 -14.03 -21.31
N ALA A 277 -2.45 -13.48 -20.40
CA ALA A 277 -2.19 -12.05 -20.31
C ALA A 277 -1.51 -11.51 -21.57
N ASP A 278 -0.59 -12.27 -22.16
CA ASP A 278 0.14 -11.88 -23.38
C ASP A 278 -0.77 -11.91 -24.61
N GLU A 279 -1.68 -12.90 -24.71
CA GLU A 279 -2.73 -12.90 -25.73
C GLU A 279 -3.70 -11.72 -25.58
N LEU A 280 -4.05 -11.34 -24.35
CA LEU A 280 -4.86 -10.15 -24.07
C LEU A 280 -4.12 -8.84 -24.42
N ALA A 281 -2.79 -8.82 -24.43
CA ALA A 281 -2.00 -7.64 -24.78
C ALA A 281 -1.92 -7.41 -26.30
N LYS A 282 -2.09 -8.46 -27.11
CA LYS A 282 -2.09 -8.38 -28.58
C LYS A 282 -3.37 -7.78 -29.17
N LYS A 283 -4.44 -7.68 -28.38
CA LYS A 283 -5.72 -7.15 -28.83
C LYS A 283 -5.73 -5.62 -28.68
N PRO A 284 -5.90 -4.85 -29.77
CA PRO A 284 -5.83 -3.38 -29.76
C PRO A 284 -7.04 -2.70 -29.08
N GLU A 285 -8.08 -3.45 -28.71
CA GLU A 285 -9.22 -2.93 -27.95
C GLU A 285 -8.81 -2.67 -26.50
N HIS A 286 -8.27 -1.48 -26.28
CA HIS A 286 -8.13 -0.91 -24.95
C HIS A 286 -9.52 -0.78 -24.31
N GLU A 287 -9.65 -1.29 -23.08
CA GLU A 287 -10.73 -1.08 -22.09
C GLU A 287 -11.86 -2.11 -21.93
N GLN A 288 -12.26 -2.91 -22.93
CA GLN A 288 -13.44 -3.80 -22.75
C GLN A 288 -13.19 -5.06 -21.89
N HIS A 289 -11.94 -5.32 -21.50
CA HIS A 289 -11.57 -6.43 -20.60
C HIS A 289 -11.28 -5.99 -19.16
N ARG A 290 -11.74 -4.81 -18.70
CA ARG A 290 -11.81 -4.58 -17.24
C ARG A 290 -12.76 -5.64 -16.68
N GLY A 291 -12.19 -6.60 -15.93
CA GLY A 291 -12.96 -7.64 -15.27
C GLY A 291 -14.11 -7.04 -14.46
N THR A 292 -15.06 -7.87 -14.05
CA THR A 292 -16.25 -7.47 -13.26
C THR A 292 -15.93 -6.83 -11.89
N LEU A 293 -14.66 -6.53 -11.63
CA LEU A 293 -14.14 -6.03 -10.38
C LEU A 293 -14.54 -4.58 -10.14
N LYS A 294 -15.44 -4.39 -9.17
CA LYS A 294 -15.79 -3.07 -8.64
C LYS A 294 -14.81 -2.70 -7.54
N THR A 295 -14.02 -1.64 -7.75
CA THR A 295 -13.06 -1.13 -6.78
C THR A 295 -13.59 0.16 -6.14
N LYS A 296 -13.18 0.42 -4.90
CA LYS A 296 -13.61 1.59 -4.10
C LYS A 296 -12.53 2.66 -3.97
N SER A 297 -11.27 2.30 -4.20
CA SER A 297 -10.15 3.24 -4.27
C SER A 297 -9.18 2.87 -5.40
N SER A 298 -8.34 3.82 -5.82
CA SER A 298 -7.24 3.57 -6.74
C SER A 298 -6.08 2.86 -6.03
N ARG A 299 -5.70 3.36 -4.85
CA ARG A 299 -4.61 2.84 -4.03
C ARG A 299 -5.07 2.62 -2.58
N PRO A 300 -4.54 1.63 -1.87
CA PRO A 300 -4.89 1.40 -0.48
C PRO A 300 -4.24 2.40 0.48
N LEU A 301 -2.95 2.74 0.33
CA LEU A 301 -2.28 3.68 1.25
C LEU A 301 -2.66 5.12 0.92
N ILE A 302 -3.23 5.78 1.91
CA ILE A 302 -3.38 7.23 1.92
C ILE A 302 -2.14 7.77 2.61
N LYS A 303 -1.17 8.27 1.82
CA LYS A 303 -0.23 9.24 2.40
C LYS A 303 -1.05 10.43 2.85
N ALA A 304 -0.87 10.86 4.10
CA ALA A 304 -1.62 11.95 4.70
C ALA A 304 -1.64 13.15 3.74
N PHE A 305 -2.75 13.33 3.04
CA PHE A 305 -3.06 14.53 2.30
C PHE A 305 -3.85 15.39 3.26
N ASP A 306 -3.13 16.06 4.14
CA ASP A 306 -3.70 17.15 4.92
C ASP A 306 -3.46 18.42 4.12
N GLU A 307 -4.54 18.97 3.56
CA GLU A 307 -4.47 20.25 2.83
C GLU A 307 -3.85 21.36 3.69
N ALA A 308 -3.99 21.30 5.01
CA ALA A 308 -3.42 22.28 5.93
C ALA A 308 -1.89 22.18 6.06
N LEU A 309 -1.29 21.04 5.70
CA LEU A 309 0.16 20.84 5.71
C LEU A 309 0.81 21.12 4.34
N LEU A 310 0.01 21.47 3.32
CA LEU A 310 0.54 21.78 2.00
C LEU A 310 1.30 23.11 2.02
N PRO A 311 2.44 23.19 1.32
CA PRO A 311 3.21 24.42 1.27
C PRO A 311 2.39 25.52 0.57
N THR A 312 2.61 26.78 0.97
CA THR A 312 1.96 27.91 0.30
C THR A 312 2.44 28.00 -1.14
N ILE A 313 1.50 28.19 -2.08
CA ILE A 313 1.81 28.34 -3.50
C ILE A 313 2.26 29.78 -3.77
N GLU A 314 3.44 29.93 -4.36
CA GLU A 314 4.00 31.20 -4.79
C GLU A 314 4.03 31.28 -6.33
N SER A 315 3.62 32.41 -6.91
CA SER A 315 3.54 32.60 -8.38
C SER A 315 4.90 32.56 -9.06
N ASP A 316 5.91 33.16 -8.44
CA ASP A 316 7.19 33.48 -9.08
C ASP A 316 8.35 32.63 -8.55
N LYS A 317 8.04 31.57 -7.80
CA LYS A 317 9.02 30.62 -7.26
C LYS A 317 8.71 29.19 -7.67
N THR A 318 9.70 28.33 -7.48
CA THR A 318 9.53 26.88 -7.57
C THR A 318 8.72 26.39 -6.38
N ASN A 319 7.58 25.77 -6.66
CA ASN A 319 6.69 25.19 -5.64
C ASN A 319 7.00 23.72 -5.43
N ALA A 320 7.02 23.25 -4.17
CA ALA A 320 7.13 21.81 -3.93
C ALA A 320 5.83 21.10 -4.38
N LEU A 321 5.97 19.99 -5.09
CA LEU A 321 4.87 19.13 -5.52
C LEU A 321 5.01 17.76 -4.84
N PRO A 322 4.35 17.56 -3.68
CA PRO A 322 4.34 16.26 -3.02
C PRO A 322 3.58 15.20 -3.83
N TRP A 323 4.12 13.99 -3.94
CA TRP A 323 3.43 12.84 -4.56
C TRP A 323 1.99 12.58 -4.05
N PRO A 324 1.66 12.76 -2.75
CA PRO A 324 0.28 12.62 -2.28
C PRO A 324 -0.72 13.54 -2.98
N VAL A 325 -0.30 14.71 -3.45
CA VAL A 325 -1.15 15.64 -4.21
C VAL A 325 -1.55 15.03 -5.55
N LEU A 326 -0.60 14.38 -6.26
CA LEU A 326 -0.85 13.71 -7.53
C LEU A 326 -1.74 12.48 -7.33
N ALA A 327 -1.43 11.67 -6.31
CA ALA A 327 -2.17 10.47 -5.95
C ALA A 327 -3.63 10.74 -5.54
N ALA A 328 -3.94 11.93 -5.05
CA ALA A 328 -5.31 12.35 -4.71
C ALA A 328 -6.21 12.61 -5.93
N THR A 329 -5.66 12.55 -7.15
CA THR A 329 -6.44 12.68 -8.38
C THR A 329 -7.41 11.50 -8.52
N SER A 330 -8.68 11.80 -8.75
CA SER A 330 -9.69 10.78 -9.03
C SER A 330 -10.00 10.74 -10.53
N ILE A 331 -10.42 9.58 -11.03
CA ILE A 331 -10.86 9.41 -12.43
C ILE A 331 -12.29 8.89 -12.38
N ASN A 332 -13.21 9.63 -12.99
CA ASN A 332 -14.61 9.25 -13.01
C ASN A 332 -14.88 8.07 -13.98
N ALA A 333 -16.11 7.55 -13.98
CA ALA A 333 -16.50 6.41 -14.81
C ALA A 333 -16.35 6.64 -16.33
N LYS A 334 -16.26 7.91 -16.78
CA LYS A 334 -16.04 8.30 -18.18
C LYS A 334 -14.57 8.50 -18.52
N GLY A 335 -13.65 8.13 -17.62
CA GLY A 335 -12.22 8.31 -17.81
C GLY A 335 -11.72 9.74 -17.58
N GLN A 336 -12.56 10.66 -17.11
CA GLN A 336 -12.16 12.06 -16.93
C GLN A 336 -11.53 12.25 -15.55
N PRO A 337 -10.37 12.91 -15.46
CA PRO A 337 -9.73 13.19 -14.18
C PRO A 337 -10.42 14.35 -13.45
N ALA A 338 -10.47 14.26 -12.13
CA ALA A 338 -10.81 15.33 -11.23
C ALA A 338 -9.63 15.55 -10.28
N PHE A 339 -8.99 16.70 -10.44
CA PHE A 339 -7.81 17.11 -9.68
C PHE A 339 -8.21 17.79 -8.38
N VAL A 340 -7.41 17.62 -7.33
CA VAL A 340 -7.58 18.38 -6.09
C VAL A 340 -7.28 19.87 -6.32
N LYS A 341 -7.96 20.76 -5.60
CA LYS A 341 -7.85 22.22 -5.79
C LYS A 341 -6.41 22.73 -5.74
N TYR A 342 -5.60 22.21 -4.82
CA TYR A 342 -4.20 22.56 -4.72
C TYR A 342 -3.41 22.23 -6.00
N LEU A 343 -3.70 21.08 -6.62
CA LEU A 343 -3.06 20.67 -7.87
C LEU A 343 -3.51 21.57 -9.03
N GLU A 344 -4.79 21.92 -9.09
CA GLU A 344 -5.30 22.87 -10.10
C GLU A 344 -4.63 24.24 -10.01
N GLN A 345 -4.34 24.70 -8.79
CA GLN A 345 -3.63 25.97 -8.56
C GLN A 345 -2.16 25.93 -8.98
N LEU A 346 -1.54 24.74 -9.04
CA LEU A 346 -0.18 24.55 -9.53
C LEU A 346 -0.08 24.40 -11.05
N ASP A 347 -1.19 24.22 -11.76
CA ASP A 347 -1.19 24.09 -13.22
C ASP A 347 -0.60 25.35 -13.88
N GLY A 348 0.37 25.16 -14.78
CA GLY A 348 1.14 26.22 -15.41
C GLY A 348 2.22 26.87 -14.54
N LYS A 349 2.40 26.46 -13.27
CA LYS A 349 3.46 26.97 -12.38
C LYS A 349 4.70 26.11 -12.42
N THR A 350 5.85 26.69 -12.05
CA THR A 350 7.08 25.94 -11.83
C THR A 350 6.98 25.15 -10.53
N VAL A 351 7.18 23.84 -10.62
CA VAL A 351 7.16 22.90 -9.49
C VAL A 351 8.45 22.10 -9.41
N ALA A 352 8.74 21.57 -8.22
CA ALA A 352 9.79 20.59 -8.01
C ALA A 352 9.30 19.40 -7.18
N LEU A 353 9.75 18.22 -7.56
CA LEU A 353 9.51 16.98 -6.82
C LEU A 353 10.65 15.99 -7.06
N THR A 354 10.77 15.03 -6.14
CA THR A 354 11.79 13.99 -6.19
C THR A 354 11.15 12.65 -6.52
N GLY A 355 11.74 11.89 -7.44
CA GLY A 355 11.22 10.58 -7.84
C GLY A 355 12.27 9.72 -8.55
N PHE A 356 11.83 8.55 -9.02
CA PHE A 356 12.66 7.59 -9.75
C PHE A 356 12.46 7.75 -11.25
N MET A 357 13.56 7.85 -11.99
CA MET A 357 13.53 7.95 -13.45
C MET A 357 13.17 6.59 -14.07
N GLN A 358 12.27 6.58 -15.04
CA GLN A 358 11.90 5.43 -15.85
C GLN A 358 11.98 5.82 -17.34
N PRO A 359 13.00 5.34 -18.08
CA PRO A 359 13.11 5.58 -19.52
C PRO A 359 11.91 4.97 -20.26
N VAL A 360 11.40 5.69 -21.26
CA VAL A 360 10.30 5.23 -22.13
C VAL A 360 10.82 4.49 -23.37
N LYS A 361 12.08 4.74 -23.74
CA LYS A 361 12.78 4.13 -24.88
C LYS A 361 14.16 3.64 -24.45
N ASP A 362 14.70 2.67 -25.19
CA ASP A 362 16.09 2.22 -25.08
C ASP A 362 17.06 3.25 -25.69
N GLU A 363 17.07 4.45 -25.12
CA GLU A 363 18.00 5.53 -25.48
C GLU A 363 18.97 5.76 -24.32
N LEU A 364 20.28 5.89 -24.64
CA LEU A 364 21.33 6.15 -23.64
C LEU A 364 21.13 7.47 -22.88
N ALA A 365 20.55 8.47 -23.55
CA ALA A 365 20.21 9.75 -22.96
C ALA A 365 18.81 10.17 -23.40
N ALA A 366 17.88 10.25 -22.45
CA ALA A 366 16.49 10.52 -22.72
C ALA A 366 16.22 12.03 -22.70
N ARG A 367 15.46 12.52 -23.69
CA ARG A 367 14.85 13.86 -23.65
C ARG A 367 13.52 13.84 -22.89
N GLU A 368 12.82 12.71 -22.93
CA GLU A 368 11.54 12.48 -22.29
C GLU A 368 11.61 11.17 -21.49
N PHE A 369 11.11 11.20 -20.26
CA PHE A 369 11.06 10.04 -19.38
C PHE A 369 9.89 10.14 -18.41
N LEU A 370 9.54 9.02 -17.79
CA LEU A 370 8.56 9.00 -16.71
C LEU A 370 9.25 9.14 -15.36
N LEU A 371 8.74 10.02 -14.51
CA LEU A 371 9.11 10.10 -13.11
C LEU A 371 8.08 9.32 -12.28
N LEU A 372 8.57 8.46 -11.39
CA LEU A 372 7.77 7.56 -10.56
C LEU A 372 7.96 7.86 -9.07
N GLU A 373 6.90 7.66 -8.26
CA GLU A 373 6.99 7.76 -6.80
C GLU A 373 7.87 6.65 -6.20
N TYR A 374 7.78 5.45 -6.76
CA TYR A 374 8.52 4.27 -6.35
C TYR A 374 9.17 3.63 -7.58
N PRO A 375 10.36 3.02 -7.45
CA PRO A 375 10.98 2.33 -8.57
C PRO A 375 10.19 1.06 -8.90
N VAL A 376 10.03 0.79 -10.18
CA VAL A 376 9.43 -0.46 -10.69
C VAL A 376 10.53 -1.39 -11.19
N GLY A 377 10.32 -2.70 -11.03
CA GLY A 377 11.28 -3.70 -11.49
C GLY A 377 11.09 -3.99 -12.97
N CYS A 378 9.92 -4.53 -13.34
CA CYS A 378 9.56 -4.81 -14.72
C CYS A 378 8.39 -3.91 -15.14
N TRP A 379 8.68 -2.92 -16.01
CA TRP A 379 7.67 -1.96 -16.51
C TRP A 379 6.40 -2.64 -17.04
N PHE A 380 6.55 -3.74 -17.78
CA PHE A 380 5.40 -4.45 -18.38
C PHE A 380 4.56 -5.25 -17.38
N CYS A 381 5.14 -5.67 -16.26
CA CYS A 381 4.42 -6.42 -15.23
C CYS A 381 3.78 -5.51 -14.19
N GLU A 382 4.28 -4.28 -14.05
CA GLU A 382 4.03 -3.42 -12.88
C GLU A 382 3.73 -1.98 -13.29
N VAL A 383 3.02 -1.80 -14.42
CA VAL A 383 2.64 -0.46 -14.89
C VAL A 383 1.92 0.26 -13.74
N PRO A 384 2.50 1.34 -13.19
CA PRO A 384 1.90 2.07 -12.09
C PRO A 384 0.53 2.64 -12.49
N ASP A 385 -0.33 2.88 -11.49
CA ASP A 385 -1.57 3.62 -11.74
C ASP A 385 -1.24 4.99 -12.37
N PRO A 386 -2.04 5.51 -13.31
CA PRO A 386 -1.79 6.81 -13.95
C PRO A 386 -1.52 7.95 -12.97
N THR A 387 -2.09 7.89 -11.76
CA THR A 387 -1.88 8.89 -10.70
C THR A 387 -0.48 8.86 -10.07
N GLY A 388 0.30 7.78 -10.31
CA GLY A 388 1.70 7.61 -9.90
C GLY A 388 2.71 7.83 -11.03
N LEU A 389 2.26 8.32 -12.19
CA LEU A 389 3.09 8.58 -13.37
C LEU A 389 3.14 10.08 -13.68
N LEU A 390 4.34 10.64 -13.80
CA LEU A 390 4.53 12.02 -14.25
C LEU A 390 5.42 12.01 -15.48
N ASN A 391 4.91 12.49 -16.61
CA ASN A 391 5.72 12.65 -17.80
C ASN A 391 6.70 13.82 -17.61
N VAL A 392 7.96 13.65 -17.99
CA VAL A 392 8.98 14.70 -17.87
C VAL A 392 9.59 14.95 -19.23
N GLU A 393 9.41 16.17 -19.73
CA GLU A 393 10.03 16.66 -20.95
C GLU A 393 11.11 17.68 -20.60
N LEU A 394 12.36 17.32 -20.87
CA LEU A 394 13.49 18.21 -20.61
C LEU A 394 13.46 19.42 -21.54
N LYS A 395 14.02 20.52 -21.04
CA LYS A 395 14.22 21.75 -21.82
C LYS A 395 14.89 21.44 -23.18
N ALA A 396 14.44 22.13 -24.23
CA ALA A 396 14.95 21.92 -25.58
C ALA A 396 16.50 21.92 -25.63
N GLY A 397 17.06 20.92 -26.32
CA GLY A 397 18.51 20.72 -26.42
C GLY A 397 19.18 20.09 -25.18
N LYS A 398 18.40 19.64 -24.19
CA LYS A 398 18.91 18.87 -23.04
C LYS A 398 18.48 17.41 -23.13
N THR A 399 19.35 16.55 -22.63
CA THR A 399 19.12 15.12 -22.44
C THR A 399 19.65 14.72 -21.06
N ALA A 400 19.18 13.59 -20.55
CA ALA A 400 19.66 13.03 -19.30
C ALA A 400 19.92 11.53 -19.42
N GLU A 401 21.07 11.11 -18.91
CA GLU A 401 21.36 9.70 -18.73
C GLU A 401 20.52 9.12 -17.59
N PHE A 402 20.18 7.83 -17.72
CA PHE A 402 19.42 7.11 -16.70
C PHE A 402 20.17 7.08 -15.36
N ARG A 403 19.47 7.44 -14.29
CA ARG A 403 19.96 7.35 -12.90
C ARG A 403 19.09 6.39 -12.11
N LYS A 404 19.70 5.41 -11.44
CA LYS A 404 19.01 4.43 -10.59
C LYS A 404 18.43 5.05 -9.31
N GLY A 405 19.03 6.14 -8.83
CA GLY A 405 18.64 6.81 -7.59
C GLY A 405 17.53 7.83 -7.74
N LEU A 406 17.16 8.43 -6.60
CA LEU A 406 16.25 9.57 -6.62
C LEU A 406 16.86 10.73 -7.40
N ILE A 407 16.03 11.36 -8.20
CA ILE A 407 16.35 12.60 -8.88
C ILE A 407 15.33 13.67 -8.50
N LYS A 408 15.80 14.90 -8.33
CA LYS A 408 14.92 16.06 -8.22
C LYS A 408 14.66 16.59 -9.61
N VAL A 409 13.39 16.71 -9.98
CA VAL A 409 12.97 17.30 -11.25
C VAL A 409 12.30 18.63 -10.97
N THR A 410 12.65 19.67 -11.72
CA THR A 410 12.00 20.97 -11.68
C THR A 410 11.53 21.36 -13.07
N GLY A 411 10.27 21.74 -13.23
CA GLY A 411 9.69 22.12 -14.53
C GLY A 411 8.34 22.78 -14.37
N THR A 412 7.70 23.12 -15.49
CA THR A 412 6.34 23.69 -15.49
C THR A 412 5.32 22.58 -15.49
N LEU A 413 4.45 22.54 -14.48
CA LEU A 413 3.38 21.55 -14.39
C LEU A 413 2.30 21.81 -15.44
N VAL A 414 1.85 20.76 -16.11
CA VAL A 414 0.72 20.78 -17.03
C VAL A 414 -0.22 19.63 -16.69
N LEU A 415 -1.49 19.95 -16.45
CA LEU A 415 -2.55 18.98 -16.18
C LEU A 415 -3.37 18.67 -17.43
N ASN A 416 -3.54 17.39 -17.74
CA ASN A 416 -4.38 16.94 -18.85
C ASN A 416 -5.82 16.67 -18.38
N ARG A 417 -6.79 17.38 -18.97
CA ARG A 417 -8.21 17.28 -18.59
C ARG A 417 -9.07 16.51 -19.59
N SER A 418 -8.59 16.32 -20.81
CA SER A 418 -9.47 16.01 -21.94
C SER A 418 -8.88 15.05 -22.96
N ASP A 419 -7.56 14.91 -23.04
CA ASP A 419 -6.92 14.02 -23.99
C ASP A 419 -6.79 12.62 -23.35
N PRO A 420 -7.57 11.61 -23.79
CA PRO A 420 -7.50 10.27 -23.23
C PRO A 420 -6.19 9.54 -23.58
N GLU A 421 -5.44 10.00 -24.58
CA GLU A 421 -4.15 9.42 -25.00
C GLU A 421 -2.96 10.06 -24.27
N GLY A 422 -3.16 11.23 -23.65
CA GLY A 422 -2.13 11.95 -22.93
C GLY A 422 -1.97 11.54 -21.46
N TYR A 423 -0.78 11.75 -20.89
CA TYR A 423 -0.54 11.57 -19.46
C TYR A 423 -1.35 12.57 -18.61
N LEU A 424 -1.82 12.15 -17.43
CA LEU A 424 -2.55 13.03 -16.50
C LEU A 424 -1.73 14.27 -16.10
N PHE A 425 -0.42 14.07 -15.93
CA PHE A 425 0.52 15.08 -15.47
C PHE A 425 1.75 15.10 -16.35
N SER A 426 2.21 16.30 -16.70
CA SER A 426 3.48 16.50 -17.39
C SER A 426 4.29 17.64 -16.75
N LEU A 427 5.61 17.51 -16.74
CA LEU A 427 6.54 18.61 -16.52
C LEU A 427 7.18 19.00 -17.85
N LYS A 428 6.91 20.23 -18.29
CA LYS A 428 7.53 20.83 -19.47
C LYS A 428 8.75 21.65 -19.08
N ASP A 429 9.67 21.83 -20.02
CA ASP A 429 10.92 22.58 -19.85
C ASP A 429 11.71 22.17 -18.60
N ALA A 430 11.68 20.87 -18.30
CA ALA A 430 12.21 20.35 -17.06
C ALA A 430 13.74 20.36 -17.03
N ARG A 431 14.28 20.42 -15.81
CA ARG A 431 15.69 20.23 -15.48
C ARG A 431 15.84 19.26 -14.32
N ILE A 432 16.95 18.53 -14.31
CA ILE A 432 17.29 17.55 -13.27
C ILE A 432 18.33 18.16 -12.33
N GLY A 433 18.09 18.03 -11.02
CA GLY A 433 19.04 18.32 -9.95
C GLY A 433 19.32 17.09 -9.10
N GLU A 434 20.17 17.25 -8.08
CA GLU A 434 20.35 16.23 -7.05
C GLU A 434 19.13 16.20 -6.12
N ALA A 435 18.83 15.02 -5.58
CA ALA A 435 17.80 14.88 -4.54
C ALA A 435 18.30 15.55 -3.26
N ASP A 436 17.46 16.39 -2.65
CA ASP A 436 17.76 17.09 -1.39
C ASP A 436 17.73 16.15 -0.18
#